data_AF-A0A1D7W1H9-F1
#
_entry.id   AF-A0A1D7W1H9-F1
#
_cell.length_a   1.000
_cell.length_b   1.000
_cell.length_c   1.000
_cell.angle_alpha   90.00
_cell.angle_beta   90.00
_cell.angle_gamma   90.00
#
_symmetry.space_group_name_H-M   'P 1'
#
loop_
_entity.id
_entity.type
_entity.pdbx_description
1 polymer ?
#
loop_
_entity_poly.entity_id
_entity_poly.type
_entity_poly.pdbx_seq_one_letter_code
_entity_poly.pdbx_strand_id
1 'polypeptide(L)'
;MLFAKQPSPFDSEEMIDPFIGIVTDERDCERFEAEHSEYEVSWEERFINDSEGHWVEPGDTVYGYFYMSTIRESPEGEVLDLLTDAAIESVIYQQANARKMLAIGHIQVITVGDIRLDGNFPVVDDPADWEKINN
;
A
#
# COMPACT_ATOMS: atom_id res chain seq x y z
N MET A 1 -8.23 -2.12 4.29
CA MET A 1 -6.76 -2.00 4.22
C MET A 1 -6.18 -2.82 5.36
N LEU A 2 -5.14 -3.60 5.08
CA LEU A 2 -4.49 -4.51 6.02
C LEU A 2 -3.11 -3.98 6.39
N PHE A 3 -2.74 -4.18 7.66
CA PHE A 3 -1.45 -3.85 8.24
C PHE A 3 -0.97 -5.04 9.07
N ALA A 4 0.33 -5.29 9.10
CA ALA A 4 0.89 -6.39 9.91
C ALA A 4 2.16 -5.95 10.61
N LYS A 5 2.14 -6.05 11.94
CA LYS A 5 3.25 -5.69 12.79
C LYS A 5 4.45 -6.58 12.59
N GLN A 6 5.62 -5.97 12.41
CA GLN A 6 6.87 -6.68 12.19
C GLN A 6 8.09 -5.84 12.59
N PRO A 7 9.27 -6.46 12.75
CA PRO A 7 10.50 -5.72 12.99
C PRO A 7 10.83 -4.77 11.84
N SER A 8 11.33 -3.59 12.17
CA SER A 8 11.82 -2.64 11.17
C SER A 8 13.01 -3.23 10.42
N PRO A 9 13.05 -3.13 9.08
CA PRO A 9 14.21 -3.57 8.29
C PRO A 9 15.45 -2.70 8.51
N PHE A 10 15.31 -1.58 9.23
CA PHE A 10 16.40 -0.64 9.55
C PHE A 10 16.92 -0.81 10.98
N ASP A 11 16.06 -1.25 11.89
CA ASP A 11 16.39 -1.50 13.29
C ASP A 11 15.54 -2.67 13.82
N SER A 12 16.18 -3.81 14.07
CA SER A 12 15.49 -5.01 14.56
C SER A 12 14.89 -4.87 15.97
N GLU A 13 15.27 -3.84 16.72
CA GLU A 13 14.69 -3.53 18.03
C GLU A 13 13.41 -2.67 17.91
N GLU A 14 13.17 -2.05 16.75
CA GLU A 14 11.98 -1.26 16.45
C GLU A 14 10.91 -2.14 15.78
N MET A 15 9.65 -1.99 16.18
CA MET A 15 8.50 -2.63 15.54
C MET A 15 7.72 -1.59 14.74
N ILE A 16 7.26 -1.98 13.56
CA ILE A 16 6.46 -1.15 12.65
C ILE A 16 5.21 -1.91 12.20
N ASP A 17 4.16 -1.17 11.83
CA ASP A 17 2.89 -1.69 11.30
C ASP A 17 2.70 -1.26 9.84
N PRO A 18 3.51 -1.78 8.89
CA PRO A 18 3.40 -1.37 7.48
C PRO A 18 2.06 -1.78 6.87
N PHE A 19 1.64 -0.99 5.89
CA PHE A 19 0.53 -1.33 5.00
C PHE A 19 0.92 -2.54 4.14
N ILE A 20 0.14 -3.61 4.20
CA ILE A 20 0.42 -4.87 3.51
C ILE A 20 -0.56 -5.20 2.39
N GLY A 21 -1.68 -4.47 2.24
CA GLY A 21 -2.58 -4.66 1.10
C GLY A 21 -4.01 -4.19 1.30
N ILE A 22 -4.82 -4.27 0.24
CA ILE A 22 -6.25 -3.95 0.24
C ILE A 22 -7.04 -5.21 -0.08
N VAL A 23 -8.07 -5.49 0.72
CA VAL A 23 -9.11 -6.48 0.43
C VAL A 23 -10.46 -5.79 0.36
N THR A 24 -11.43 -6.43 -0.28
CA THR A 24 -12.76 -5.87 -0.55
C THR A 24 -13.80 -6.20 0.51
N ASP A 25 -13.56 -7.20 1.36
CA ASP A 25 -14.52 -7.69 2.35
C ASP A 25 -13.84 -7.93 3.71
N GLU A 26 -14.56 -7.66 4.81
CA GLU A 26 -14.12 -7.91 6.18
C GLU A 26 -13.76 -9.38 6.41
N ARG A 27 -14.46 -10.31 5.76
CA ARG A 27 -14.16 -11.75 5.83
C ARG A 27 -12.78 -12.11 5.28
N ASP A 28 -12.28 -11.34 4.32
CA ASP A 28 -10.94 -11.56 3.80
C ASP A 28 -9.89 -11.08 4.82
N CYS A 29 -10.18 -10.02 5.59
CA CYS A 29 -9.35 -9.62 6.73
C CYS A 29 -9.31 -10.71 7.81
N GLU A 30 -10.47 -11.21 8.23
CA GLU A 30 -10.57 -12.27 9.24
C GLU A 30 -9.85 -13.56 8.79
N ARG A 31 -10.00 -13.93 7.51
CA ARG A 31 -9.30 -15.08 6.95
C ARG A 31 -7.79 -14.88 7.00
N PHE A 32 -7.31 -13.70 6.61
CA PHE A 32 -5.89 -13.40 6.63
C PHE A 32 -5.31 -13.47 8.05
N GLU A 33 -5.99 -12.88 9.04
CA GLU A 33 -5.60 -12.94 10.45
C GLU A 33 -5.51 -14.39 10.97
N ALA A 34 -6.43 -15.26 10.56
CA ALA A 34 -6.41 -16.67 10.93
C ALA A 34 -5.29 -17.47 10.25
N GLU A 35 -4.98 -17.17 8.99
CA GLU A 35 -3.94 -17.85 8.19
C GLU A 35 -2.52 -17.42 8.61
N HIS A 36 -2.39 -16.19 9.12
CA HIS A 36 -1.11 -15.54 9.46
C HIS A 36 -1.01 -15.19 10.95
N SER A 37 -1.32 -16.16 11.81
CA SER A 37 -1.32 -16.01 13.27
C SER A 37 0.04 -15.63 13.89
N GLU A 38 1.12 -15.72 13.10
CA GLU A 38 2.46 -15.28 13.47
C GLU A 38 2.64 -13.75 13.43
N TYR A 39 1.70 -13.02 12.80
CA TYR A 39 1.69 -11.56 12.75
C TYR A 39 0.58 -10.97 13.63
N GLU A 40 0.84 -9.82 14.25
CA GLU A 40 -0.22 -8.98 14.84
C GLU A 40 -0.82 -8.14 13.70
N VAL A 41 -1.95 -8.60 13.16
CA VAL A 41 -2.64 -7.97 12.02
C VAL A 41 -3.65 -6.94 12.53
N SER A 42 -3.71 -5.79 11.87
CA SER A 42 -4.79 -4.81 12.04
C SER A 42 -5.34 -4.36 10.68
N TRP A 43 -6.54 -3.80 10.68
CA TRP A 43 -7.18 -3.35 9.45
C TRP A 43 -8.09 -2.15 9.68
N GLU A 44 -8.29 -1.38 8.61
CA GLU A 44 -9.24 -0.27 8.57
C GLU A 44 -10.05 -0.26 7.27
N GLU A 45 -11.27 0.25 7.35
CA GLU A 45 -12.12 0.48 6.18
C GLU A 45 -11.83 1.86 5.58
N ARG A 46 -11.69 1.92 4.25
CA ARG A 46 -11.41 3.15 3.50
C ARG A 46 -12.25 3.20 2.23
N PHE A 47 -12.74 4.38 1.91
CA PHE A 47 -13.36 4.64 0.62
C PHE A 47 -12.31 4.73 -0.49
N ILE A 48 -12.63 4.13 -1.63
CA ILE A 48 -11.85 4.29 -2.85
C ILE A 48 -12.48 5.42 -3.65
N ASN A 49 -11.70 6.47 -3.86
CA ASN A 49 -12.10 7.65 -4.61
C ASN A 49 -12.08 7.37 -6.11
N ASP A 50 -12.85 8.17 -6.87
CA ASP A 50 -12.89 8.16 -8.34
C ASP A 50 -13.22 6.80 -8.97
N SER A 51 -14.02 5.96 -8.31
CA SER A 51 -14.46 4.68 -8.87
C SER A 51 -15.58 4.82 -9.91
N GLU A 52 -16.23 5.99 -10.05
CA GLU A 52 -17.28 6.30 -11.04
C GLU A 52 -18.34 5.20 -11.26
N GLY A 53 -18.77 4.54 -10.17
CA GLY A 53 -19.78 3.48 -10.21
C GLY A 53 -19.24 2.09 -10.50
N HIS A 54 -17.93 1.94 -10.61
CA HIS A 54 -17.25 0.65 -10.56
C HIS A 54 -17.19 0.16 -9.11
N TRP A 55 -17.64 -1.08 -8.90
CA TRP A 55 -17.43 -1.77 -7.64
C TRP A 55 -16.04 -2.38 -7.67
N VAL A 56 -15.18 -2.03 -6.71
CA VAL A 56 -13.81 -2.53 -6.68
C VAL A 56 -13.81 -4.02 -6.33
N GLU A 57 -13.11 -4.80 -7.14
CA GLU A 57 -13.01 -6.25 -7.04
C GLU A 57 -11.56 -6.71 -6.87
N PRO A 58 -11.31 -7.92 -6.33
CA PRO A 58 -9.98 -8.53 -6.35
C PRO A 58 -9.40 -8.58 -7.76
N GLY A 59 -8.14 -8.18 -7.90
CA GLY A 59 -7.43 -8.03 -9.17
C GLY A 59 -7.47 -6.63 -9.76
N ASP A 60 -8.34 -5.73 -9.29
CA ASP A 60 -8.32 -4.33 -9.70
C ASP A 60 -7.04 -3.64 -9.26
N THR A 61 -6.53 -2.72 -10.07
CA THR A 61 -5.43 -1.84 -9.69
C THR A 61 -5.98 -0.55 -9.09
N VAL A 62 -5.50 -0.21 -7.90
CA VAL A 62 -5.78 1.04 -7.19
C VAL A 62 -4.49 1.74 -6.78
N TYR A 63 -4.60 3.01 -6.44
CA TYR A 63 -3.47 3.89 -6.24
C TYR A 63 -3.52 4.52 -4.86
N GLY A 64 -2.61 4.11 -3.97
CA GLY A 64 -2.48 4.65 -2.62
C GLY A 64 -1.64 5.92 -2.64
N TYR A 65 -2.22 7.06 -2.29
CA TYR A 65 -1.52 8.35 -2.25
C TYR A 65 -1.04 8.70 -0.85
N PHE A 66 0.19 9.23 -0.77
CA PHE A 66 0.81 9.71 0.45
C PHE A 66 1.61 10.99 0.18
N TYR A 67 1.43 12.02 1.00
CA TYR A 67 1.98 13.37 0.78
C TYR A 67 3.46 13.48 1.16
N MET A 68 3.86 12.88 2.28
CA MET A 68 5.25 12.85 2.73
C MET A 68 5.51 11.55 3.48
N SER A 69 6.36 10.69 2.93
CA SER A 69 6.97 9.59 3.68
C SER A 69 8.48 9.77 3.75
N THR A 70 9.08 9.11 4.73
CA THR A 70 10.54 9.04 4.78
C THR A 70 10.96 7.84 3.93
N ILE A 71 11.02 8.05 2.62
CA ILE A 71 11.55 7.04 1.70
C ILE A 71 13.00 6.77 2.10
N ARG A 72 13.28 5.55 2.57
CA ARG A 72 14.64 5.09 2.89
C ARG A 72 14.95 3.85 2.06
N GLU A 73 16.09 3.85 1.41
CA GLU A 73 16.60 2.63 0.80
C GLU A 73 16.96 1.64 1.90
N SER A 74 16.42 0.43 1.82
CA SER A 74 16.83 -0.67 2.67
C SER A 74 18.32 -0.95 2.48
N PRO A 75 18.99 -1.62 3.44
CA PRO A 75 20.37 -2.06 3.27
C PRO A 75 20.62 -2.95 2.04
N GLU A 76 19.57 -3.54 1.47
CA GLU A 76 19.60 -4.45 0.32
C GLU A 76 19.35 -3.72 -1.01
N GLY A 77 19.13 -2.40 -0.98
CA GLY A 77 18.93 -1.56 -2.16
C GLY A 77 17.49 -1.52 -2.67
N GLU A 78 16.55 -2.15 -1.96
CA GLU A 78 15.12 -2.02 -2.24
C GLU A 78 14.56 -0.79 -1.51
N VAL A 79 13.75 -0.01 -2.21
CA VAL A 79 13.08 1.15 -1.61
C VAL A 79 11.97 0.64 -0.71
N LEU A 80 12.25 0.57 0.60
CA LEU A 80 11.23 0.31 1.61
C LEU A 80 10.77 1.66 2.10
N ASP A 81 9.57 2.04 1.65
CA ASP A 81 8.89 3.13 2.32
C ASP A 81 8.59 2.65 3.76
N LEU A 82 9.36 3.17 4.71
CA LEU A 82 8.93 3.18 6.10
C LEU A 82 7.76 4.14 6.21
N LEU A 83 6.60 3.68 5.75
CA LEU A 83 5.31 4.13 6.24
C LEU A 83 5.22 3.65 7.70
N THR A 84 6.03 4.25 8.58
CA THR A 84 5.80 4.17 10.01
C THR A 84 4.39 4.73 10.22
N ASP A 85 3.45 3.85 10.52
CA ASP A 85 2.02 4.12 10.70
C ASP A 85 1.29 4.69 9.47
N ALA A 86 1.09 3.86 8.44
CA ALA A 86 -0.02 3.98 7.48
C ALA A 86 -0.28 5.38 6.86
N ALA A 87 0.69 5.98 6.17
CA ALA A 87 0.55 7.32 5.57
C ALA A 87 -0.27 7.38 4.26
N ILE A 88 -1.03 6.33 3.90
CA ILE A 88 -1.94 6.40 2.75
C ILE A 88 -3.11 7.30 3.12
N GLU A 89 -3.07 8.53 2.62
CA GLU A 89 -4.09 9.55 2.85
C GLU A 89 -5.36 9.25 2.06
N SER A 90 -5.21 8.69 0.85
CA SER A 90 -6.33 8.35 -0.01
C SER A 90 -6.01 7.18 -0.93
N VAL A 91 -7.04 6.42 -1.31
CA VAL A 91 -6.95 5.39 -2.35
C VAL A 91 -7.77 5.85 -3.55
N ILE A 92 -7.19 5.81 -4.73
CA ILE A 92 -7.76 6.35 -5.97
C ILE A 92 -7.89 5.21 -6.97
N TYR A 93 -9.05 5.06 -7.61
CA TYR A 93 -9.27 4.01 -8.62
C TYR A 93 -8.73 4.42 -10.00
N GLN A 94 -8.96 5.68 -10.42
CA GLN A 94 -8.56 6.13 -11.75
C GLN A 94 -7.09 6.59 -11.81
N GLN A 95 -6.32 5.94 -12.69
CA GLN A 95 -4.91 6.25 -12.91
C GLN A 95 -4.69 7.71 -13.31
N ALA A 96 -5.56 8.25 -14.17
CA ALA A 96 -5.46 9.63 -14.65
C ALA A 96 -5.58 10.66 -13.53
N ASN A 97 -6.32 10.36 -12.46
CA ASN A 97 -6.45 11.24 -11.30
C ASN A 97 -5.32 11.01 -10.30
N ALA A 98 -4.94 9.75 -10.05
CA ALA A 98 -3.77 9.43 -9.24
C ALA A 98 -2.49 10.13 -9.76
N ARG A 99 -2.28 10.17 -11.08
CA ARG A 99 -1.16 10.88 -11.71
C ARG A 99 -1.12 12.38 -11.40
N LYS A 100 -2.26 13.04 -11.18
CA LYS A 100 -2.29 14.47 -10.83
C LYS A 100 -1.75 14.73 -9.43
N MET A 101 -1.83 13.73 -8.55
CA MET A 101 -1.38 13.81 -7.15
C MET A 101 0.14 13.71 -7.02
N LEU A 102 0.85 13.17 -8.03
CA LEU A 102 2.32 13.10 -8.05
C LEU A 102 3.00 14.47 -7.95
N ALA A 103 2.32 15.56 -8.32
CA ALA A 103 2.87 16.90 -8.21
C ALA A 103 3.17 17.31 -6.75
N ILE A 104 2.57 16.62 -5.78
CA ILE A 104 2.59 17.00 -4.37
C ILE A 104 2.94 15.84 -3.43
N GLY A 105 3.22 14.64 -3.95
CA GLY A 105 3.54 13.48 -3.13
C GLY A 105 3.83 12.27 -4.01
N HIS A 106 3.54 11.09 -3.46
CA HIS A 106 3.92 9.82 -4.04
C HIS A 106 2.71 8.90 -4.17
N ILE A 107 2.81 7.90 -5.05
CA ILE A 107 1.75 6.93 -5.28
C ILE A 107 2.29 5.52 -5.19
N GLN A 108 1.65 4.67 -4.39
CA GLN A 108 1.82 3.23 -4.43
C GLN A 108 0.85 2.60 -5.43
N VAL A 109 1.34 1.69 -6.27
CA VAL A 109 0.52 0.89 -7.18
C VAL A 109 0.13 -0.41 -6.48
N ILE A 110 -1.15 -0.62 -6.26
CA ILE A 110 -1.66 -1.72 -5.44
C ILE A 110 -2.66 -2.52 -6.25
N THR A 111 -2.46 -3.83 -6.32
CA THR A 111 -3.47 -4.76 -6.84
C THR A 111 -4.34 -5.21 -5.67
N VAL A 112 -5.65 -5.04 -5.78
CA VAL A 112 -6.60 -5.44 -4.74
C VAL A 112 -6.59 -6.96 -4.60
N GLY A 113 -6.48 -7.45 -3.37
CA GLY A 113 -6.32 -8.86 -3.05
C GLY A 113 -4.86 -9.35 -3.02
N ASP A 114 -3.91 -8.58 -3.55
CA ASP A 114 -2.48 -8.88 -3.37
C ASP A 114 -2.02 -8.40 -2.00
N ILE A 115 -1.50 -9.32 -1.20
CA ILE A 115 -0.96 -9.03 0.14
C ILE A 115 0.56 -9.21 0.13
N ARG A 116 1.28 -8.18 0.57
CA ARG A 116 2.75 -8.13 0.64
C ARG A 116 3.15 -7.87 2.08
N LEU A 117 3.60 -8.93 2.76
CA LEU A 117 3.91 -8.87 4.19
C LEU A 117 5.03 -7.88 4.51
N ASP A 118 5.96 -7.64 3.62
CA ASP A 118 7.04 -6.63 3.74
C ASP A 118 6.59 -5.21 3.37
N GLY A 119 5.35 -5.02 2.90
CA GLY A 119 4.80 -3.73 2.50
C GLY A 119 5.44 -3.13 1.24
N ASN A 120 6.17 -3.91 0.44
CA ASN A 120 6.95 -3.40 -0.70
C ASN A 120 6.14 -3.15 -1.98
N PHE A 121 5.12 -2.29 -1.92
CA PHE A 121 4.39 -1.90 -3.12
C PHE A 121 5.24 -0.99 -4.03
N PRO A 122 5.13 -1.13 -5.37
CA PRO A 122 5.81 -0.22 -6.29
C PRO A 122 5.40 1.22 -6.01
N VAL A 123 6.39 2.07 -5.73
CA VAL A 123 6.21 3.51 -5.56
C VAL A 123 6.51 4.22 -6.87
N VAL A 124 5.70 5.23 -7.18
CA VAL A 124 5.89 6.09 -8.33
C VAL A 124 6.15 7.53 -7.92
N ASP A 125 7.31 8.03 -8.35
CA ASP A 125 7.79 9.38 -8.04
C ASP A 125 7.79 10.29 -9.28
N ASP A 126 7.88 9.71 -10.48
CA ASP A 126 7.82 10.42 -11.76
C ASP A 126 6.78 9.79 -12.71
N PRO A 127 6.03 10.60 -13.49
CA PRO A 127 5.21 10.12 -14.61
C PRO A 127 5.85 9.06 -15.52
N ALA A 128 7.16 9.09 -15.75
CA ALA A 128 7.88 8.14 -16.58
C ALA A 128 8.01 6.74 -15.95
N ASP A 129 8.03 6.64 -14.63
CA ASP A 129 8.14 5.35 -13.93
C ASP A 129 6.82 4.56 -13.98
N TRP A 130 5.68 5.25 -14.10
CA TRP A 130 4.39 4.60 -14.35
C TRP A 130 4.39 3.69 -15.56
N GLU A 131 5.03 4.12 -16.65
CA GLU A 131 5.08 3.32 -17.88
C GLU A 131 5.96 2.09 -17.71
N LYS A 132 6.96 2.11 -16.83
CA LYS A 132 7.82 0.95 -16.57
C LYS A 132 7.14 -0.09 -15.69
N ILE A 133 6.29 0.34 -14.77
CA ILE A 133 5.59 -0.56 -13.84
C ILE A 133 4.42 -1.27 -14.52
N ASN A 134 3.82 -0.64 -15.55
CA ASN A 134 2.62 -1.14 -16.21
C ASN A 134 2.84 -1.72 -17.62
N ASN A 135 4.09 -1.90 -18.07
CA ASN A 135 4.46 -2.53 -19.35
C ASN A 135 5.43 -3.70 -19.12
#